data_AF-A0A1V9ZYE6-F1
#
_entry.id   AF-A0A1V9ZYE6-F1
#
_cell.length_a   1.000
_cell.length_b   1.000
_cell.length_c   1.000
_cell.angle_alpha   90.00
_cell.angle_beta   90.00
_cell.angle_gamma   90.00
#
_symmetry.space_group_name_H-M   'P 1'
#
loop_
_entity.id
_entity.type
_entity.pdbx_description
1 polymer ?
#
loop_
_entity_poly.entity_id
_entity_poly.type
_entity_poly.pdbx_seq_one_letter_code
_entity_poly.pdbx_strand_id
1 'polypeptide(L)'
;MEKRRRSDVYELKRSNVGYRLLESMGWKEGEGLGSAKQGRTEPVATCLKRDRAGLGSTKLTYRVTHVEQPPKPIVQQAKLTPQEKKRKKEEIKKKVKKERVYAQELYCDDIPEGYEALFR
;
A
#
# COMPACT_ATOMS: atom_id res chain seq x y z
N MET A 1 -15.25 29.37 -10.33
CA MET A 1 -13.99 28.65 -10.04
C MET A 1 -13.82 27.58 -11.11
N GLU A 2 -12.88 27.77 -12.01
CA GLU A 2 -12.53 26.79 -13.06
C GLU A 2 -12.03 25.50 -12.40
N LYS A 3 -12.58 24.33 -12.78
CA LYS A 3 -12.10 23.04 -12.27
C LYS A 3 -10.82 22.69 -13.04
N ARG A 4 -9.71 22.45 -12.34
CA ARG A 4 -8.46 21.92 -12.92
C ARG A 4 -8.76 20.71 -13.80
N ARG A 5 -8.20 20.67 -15.01
CA ARG A 5 -8.31 19.50 -15.87
C ARG A 5 -7.38 18.41 -15.32
N ARG A 6 -7.71 17.15 -15.58
CA ARG A 6 -6.91 16.01 -15.10
C ARG A 6 -5.47 16.02 -15.64
N SER A 7 -5.27 16.60 -16.82
CA SER A 7 -3.98 16.78 -17.50
C SER A 7 -3.03 17.69 -16.73
N ASP A 8 -3.54 18.75 -16.09
CA ASP A 8 -2.75 19.81 -15.44
C ASP A 8 -1.91 19.27 -14.26
N VAL A 9 -2.24 18.07 -13.76
CA VAL A 9 -1.53 17.42 -12.64
C VAL A 9 -0.18 16.85 -13.08
N TYR A 10 0.00 16.56 -14.37
CA TYR A 10 1.19 15.88 -14.90
C TYR A 10 2.01 16.74 -15.86
N GLU A 11 1.70 18.03 -15.96
CA GLU A 11 2.46 18.97 -16.79
C GLU A 11 3.90 19.16 -16.28
N LEU A 12 4.87 19.11 -17.20
CA LEU A 12 6.25 19.37 -16.90
C LEU A 12 6.48 20.89 -16.92
N LYS A 13 6.93 21.47 -15.80
CA LYS A 13 7.23 22.90 -15.73
C LYS A 13 8.34 23.26 -16.74
N ARG A 14 8.21 24.40 -17.43
CA ARG A 14 9.23 24.92 -18.35
C ARG A 14 10.60 25.18 -17.72
N SER A 15 10.65 25.39 -16.40
CA SER A 15 11.92 25.50 -15.66
C SER A 15 12.70 24.19 -15.58
N ASN A 16 12.05 23.05 -15.82
CA ASN A 16 12.69 21.73 -15.82
C ASN A 16 13.69 21.61 -16.99
N VAL A 17 14.88 21.09 -16.71
CA VAL A 17 15.93 20.88 -17.73
C VAL A 17 15.46 19.90 -18.81
N GLY A 18 14.76 18.82 -18.44
CA GLY A 18 14.20 17.85 -19.36
C GLY A 18 13.12 18.42 -20.28
N TYR A 19 12.30 19.36 -19.78
CA TYR A 19 11.31 20.06 -20.62
C TYR A 19 12.03 20.81 -21.76
N ARG A 20 13.03 21.63 -21.41
CA ARG A 20 13.79 22.43 -22.39
C ARG A 20 14.55 21.56 -23.39
N LEU A 21 15.09 20.43 -22.92
CA LEU A 21 15.76 19.47 -23.80
C LEU A 21 14.78 18.87 -24.82
N LEU A 22 13.63 18.39 -24.36
CA LEU A 22 12.60 17.84 -25.25
C LEU A 22 12.13 18.89 -26.28
N GLU A 23 11.86 20.11 -25.82
CA GLU A 23 11.46 21.22 -26.69
C GLU A 23 12.53 21.55 -27.76
N SER A 24 13.81 21.56 -27.38
CA SER A 24 14.91 21.75 -28.34
C SER A 24 15.04 20.63 -29.37
N MET A 25 14.59 19.41 -29.05
CA MET A 25 14.52 18.27 -29.96
C MET A 25 13.24 18.24 -30.81
N GLY A 26 12.41 19.29 -30.72
CA GLY A 26 11.20 19.44 -31.53
C GLY A 26 9.94 18.81 -30.93
N TRP A 27 10.00 18.29 -29.69
CA TRP A 27 8.80 17.88 -28.96
C TRP A 27 8.01 19.10 -28.49
N LYS A 28 6.68 19.01 -28.48
CA LYS A 28 5.79 20.08 -27.99
C LYS A 28 4.93 19.59 -26.84
N GLU A 29 4.64 20.49 -25.92
CA GLU A 29 3.77 20.21 -24.78
C GLU A 29 2.41 19.66 -25.24
N GLY A 30 1.98 18.56 -24.63
CA GLY A 30 0.75 17.85 -24.99
C GLY A 30 0.88 16.83 -26.12
N GLU A 31 2.02 16.76 -26.82
CA GLU A 31 2.25 15.77 -27.88
C GLU A 31 2.85 14.46 -27.35
N GLY A 32 2.47 13.34 -27.97
CA GLY A 32 3.09 12.05 -27.72
C GLY A 32 4.51 11.97 -28.30
N LEU A 33 5.34 11.09 -27.75
CA LEU A 33 6.68 10.81 -28.28
C LEU A 33 6.63 9.82 -29.46
N GLY A 34 7.70 9.76 -30.26
CA GLY A 34 7.82 8.87 -31.42
C GLY A 34 7.61 9.59 -32.75
N SER A 35 7.95 8.91 -33.85
CA SER A 35 7.95 9.49 -35.21
C SER A 35 6.59 10.03 -35.65
N ALA A 36 5.50 9.39 -35.22
CA ALA A 36 4.13 9.78 -35.51
C ALA A 36 3.43 10.36 -34.27
N LYS A 37 4.17 10.75 -33.23
CA LYS A 37 3.64 11.23 -31.95
C LYS A 37 2.67 10.25 -31.29
N GLN A 38 2.88 8.96 -31.54
CA GLN A 38 2.01 7.85 -31.12
C GLN A 38 2.19 7.45 -29.65
N GLY A 39 3.23 7.95 -29.00
CA GLY A 39 3.53 7.69 -27.60
C GLY A 39 2.47 8.27 -26.69
N ARG A 40 2.33 7.67 -25.50
CA ARG A 40 1.35 8.13 -24.51
C ARG A 40 1.77 9.50 -23.96
N THR A 41 0.81 10.43 -23.88
CA THR A 41 1.00 11.78 -23.33
C THR A 41 1.00 11.80 -21.80
N GLU A 42 0.23 10.89 -21.19
CA GLU A 42 0.13 10.77 -19.73
C GLU A 42 1.03 9.65 -19.17
N PRO A 43 1.54 9.76 -17.94
CA PRO A 43 2.29 8.69 -17.28
C PRO A 43 1.44 7.45 -16.97
N VAL A 44 2.07 6.26 -16.88
CA VAL A 44 1.36 5.03 -16.48
C VAL A 44 1.03 5.10 -14.99
N ALA A 45 -0.22 4.83 -14.63
CA ALA A 45 -0.60 4.61 -13.23
C ALA A 45 -0.15 3.21 -12.78
N THR A 46 0.61 3.14 -11.68
CA THR A 46 1.11 1.88 -11.12
C THR A 46 0.49 1.62 -9.75
N CYS A 47 0.45 0.35 -9.33
CA CYS A 47 0.05 0.00 -7.98
C CYS A 47 1.27 -0.48 -7.19
N LEU A 48 1.57 0.21 -6.09
CA LEU A 48 2.60 -0.23 -5.15
C LEU A 48 2.00 -1.18 -4.12
N LYS A 49 2.29 -2.48 -4.27
CA LYS A 49 1.91 -3.51 -3.30
C LYS A 49 2.83 -3.46 -2.09
N ARG A 50 2.26 -3.29 -0.90
CA ARG A 50 3.00 -3.21 0.37
C ARG A 50 2.72 -4.37 1.32
N ASP A 51 1.77 -5.23 0.97
CA ASP A 51 1.36 -6.37 1.78
C ASP A 51 1.95 -7.69 1.25
N ARG A 52 1.70 -8.78 1.98
CA ARG A 52 2.11 -10.14 1.61
C ARG A 52 0.94 -11.02 1.14
N ALA A 53 -0.25 -10.44 1.00
CA ALA A 53 -1.43 -11.17 0.53
C ALA A 53 -1.29 -11.65 -0.92
N GLY A 54 -2.06 -12.67 -1.31
CA GLY A 54 -2.10 -13.14 -2.69
C GLY A 54 -2.63 -12.09 -3.67
N LEU A 55 -2.32 -12.24 -4.96
CA LEU A 55 -2.88 -11.40 -6.01
C LEU A 55 -4.42 -11.53 -6.02
N GLY A 56 -5.12 -10.41 -6.21
CA GLY A 56 -6.59 -10.39 -6.20
C GLY A 56 -7.25 -10.39 -4.81
N SER A 57 -6.48 -10.54 -3.72
CA SER A 57 -7.02 -10.51 -2.35
C SER A 57 -7.61 -9.15 -1.96
N THR A 58 -7.08 -8.05 -2.52
CA THR A 58 -7.54 -6.69 -2.24
C THR A 58 -7.66 -5.87 -3.52
N LYS A 59 -8.57 -4.89 -3.54
CA LYS A 59 -8.70 -3.94 -4.65
C LYS A 59 -7.45 -3.06 -4.71
N LEU A 60 -6.71 -3.15 -5.82
CA LEU A 60 -5.53 -2.35 -6.08
C LEU A 60 -5.93 -0.92 -6.46
N THR A 61 -5.21 0.06 -5.90
CA THR A 61 -5.34 1.47 -6.31
C THR A 61 -4.16 1.84 -7.20
N TYR A 62 -4.44 2.21 -8.44
CA TYR A 62 -3.45 2.62 -9.41
C TYR A 62 -3.26 4.13 -9.37
N ARG A 63 -2.02 4.58 -9.26
CA ARG A 63 -1.65 5.99 -9.22
C ARG A 63 -0.28 6.22 -9.82
N VAL A 64 -0.06 7.40 -10.36
CA VAL A 64 1.27 7.81 -10.83
C VAL A 64 2.13 8.09 -9.59
N THR A 65 3.10 7.22 -9.32
CA THR A 65 3.86 7.22 -8.06
C THR A 65 5.00 8.25 -7.99
N HIS A 66 5.30 8.94 -9.10
CA HIS A 66 6.36 9.95 -9.19
C HIS A 66 5.89 11.38 -8.91
N VAL A 67 4.60 11.58 -8.65
CA VAL A 67 4.14 12.83 -8.04
C VAL A 67 4.53 12.76 -6.58
N GLU A 68 5.39 13.67 -6.11
CA GLU A 68 5.67 13.85 -4.69
C GLU A 68 4.32 13.92 -3.98
N GLN A 69 3.98 12.87 -3.22
CA GLN A 69 2.78 12.94 -2.40
C GLN A 69 3.04 14.09 -1.44
N PRO A 70 2.09 15.06 -1.31
CA PRO A 70 2.21 16.05 -0.26
C PRO A 70 2.46 15.26 1.03
N PRO A 71 3.44 15.68 1.86
CA PRO A 71 3.80 14.94 3.05
C PRO A 71 2.50 14.65 3.78
N LYS A 72 2.19 13.37 3.97
CA LYS A 72 0.97 12.99 4.67
C LYS A 72 1.03 13.77 5.99
N PRO A 73 -0.02 14.52 6.34
CA PRO A 73 -0.02 15.22 7.61
C PRO A 73 0.35 14.17 8.67
N ILE A 74 1.31 14.51 9.53
CA ILE A 74 1.70 13.66 10.64
C ILE A 74 0.51 13.69 11.59
N VAL A 75 -0.49 12.88 11.29
CA VAL A 75 -1.60 12.62 12.20
C VAL A 75 -0.99 11.79 13.30
N GLN A 76 -0.78 12.39 14.47
CA GLN A 76 -0.45 11.64 15.66
C GLN A 76 -1.59 10.65 15.87
N GLN A 77 -1.36 9.38 15.54
CA GLN A 77 -2.33 8.34 15.84
C GLN A 77 -2.59 8.41 17.34
N ALA A 78 -3.85 8.52 17.75
CA ALA A 78 -4.22 8.60 19.14
C ALA A 78 -3.54 7.44 19.89
N LYS A 79 -2.60 7.78 20.77
CA LYS A 79 -1.90 6.77 21.57
C LYS A 79 -2.94 6.18 22.51
N LEU A 80 -3.19 4.88 22.40
CA LEU A 80 -4.02 4.15 23.37
C LEU A 80 -3.53 4.44 24.78
N THR A 81 -4.46 4.68 25.69
CA THR A 81 -4.16 4.89 27.11
C THR A 81 -3.49 3.65 27.70
N PRO A 82 -2.70 3.78 28.79
CA PRO A 82 -2.08 2.62 29.44
C PRO A 82 -3.09 1.54 29.86
N GLN A 83 -4.31 1.92 30.23
CA GLN A 83 -5.37 0.99 30.62
C GLN A 83 -5.92 0.20 29.42
N GLU A 84 -6.21 0.85 28.29
CA GLU A 84 -6.69 0.17 27.07
C GLU A 84 -5.65 -0.83 26.54
N LYS A 85 -4.36 -0.47 26.62
CA LYS A 85 -3.27 -1.41 26.26
C LYS A 85 -3.25 -2.65 27.15
N LYS A 86 -3.46 -2.49 28.47
CA LYS A 86 -3.55 -3.63 29.40
C LYS A 86 -4.74 -4.52 29.07
N ARG A 87 -5.93 -3.95 28.87
CA ARG A 87 -7.15 -4.69 28.51
C ARG A 87 -6.98 -5.49 27.21
N LYS A 88 -6.43 -4.86 26.17
CA LYS A 88 -6.17 -5.52 24.88
C LYS A 88 -5.17 -6.67 25.01
N LYS A 89 -4.13 -6.52 25.84
CA LYS A 89 -3.14 -7.58 26.10
C LYS A 89 -3.77 -8.76 26.86
N GLU A 90 -4.68 -8.49 27.81
CA GLU A 90 -5.42 -9.53 28.52
C GLU A 90 -6.41 -10.26 27.62
N GLU A 91 -7.12 -9.57 26.75
CA GLU A 91 -7.99 -10.20 25.75
C GLU A 91 -7.20 -11.12 24.82
N ILE A 92 -6.05 -10.66 24.31
CA ILE A 92 -5.18 -11.48 23.47
C ILE A 92 -4.71 -12.73 24.25
N LYS A 93 -4.27 -12.58 25.50
CA LYS A 93 -3.88 -13.73 26.34
C LYS A 93 -5.03 -14.71 26.57
N LYS A 94 -6.24 -14.22 26.85
CA LYS A 94 -7.43 -15.06 27.02
C LYS A 94 -7.77 -15.81 25.74
N LYS A 95 -7.66 -15.13 24.58
CA LYS A 95 -7.94 -15.71 23.27
C LYS A 95 -6.93 -16.82 22.93
N VAL A 96 -5.64 -16.56 23.13
CA VAL A 96 -4.57 -17.56 22.93
C VAL A 96 -4.75 -18.75 23.88
N LYS A 97 -5.07 -18.52 25.17
CA LYS A 97 -5.34 -19.61 26.11
C LYS A 97 -6.54 -20.45 25.68
N LYS A 98 -7.62 -19.80 25.22
CA LYS A 98 -8.81 -20.48 24.72
C LYS A 98 -8.51 -21.30 23.47
N GLU A 99 -7.77 -20.74 22.51
CA GLU A 99 -7.31 -21.46 21.31
C GLU A 99 -6.43 -22.67 21.68
N ARG A 100 -5.55 -22.53 22.67
CA ARG A 100 -4.69 -23.62 23.15
C ARG A 100 -5.49 -24.75 23.79
N VAL A 101 -6.46 -24.42 24.66
CA VAL A 101 -7.34 -25.41 25.30
C VAL A 101 -8.22 -26.10 24.25
N TYR A 102 -8.79 -25.34 23.32
CA TYR A 102 -9.60 -25.88 22.22
C TYR A 102 -8.79 -26.84 21.33
N ALA A 103 -7.55 -26.49 20.99
CA ALA A 103 -6.67 -27.39 20.25
C ALA A 103 -6.36 -28.66 21.06
N GLN A 104 -6.09 -28.53 22.36
CA GLN A 104 -5.86 -29.68 23.23
C GLN A 104 -7.09 -30.62 23.28
N GLU A 105 -8.29 -30.07 23.45
CA GLU A 105 -9.55 -30.84 23.44
C GLU A 105 -9.80 -31.54 22.10
N LEU A 106 -9.54 -30.87 20.96
CA LEU A 106 -9.80 -31.42 19.63
C LEU A 106 -8.86 -32.57 19.26
N TYR A 107 -7.64 -32.59 19.78
CA TYR A 107 -6.62 -33.60 19.46
C TYR A 107 -6.39 -34.62 20.59
N CYS A 108 -7.13 -34.57 21.70
CA CYS A 108 -6.93 -35.49 22.83
C CYS A 108 -7.05 -36.97 22.45
N ASP A 109 -7.84 -37.33 21.43
CA ASP A 109 -8.09 -38.73 21.04
C ASP A 109 -7.10 -39.27 19.98
N ASP A 110 -6.37 -38.39 19.28
CA ASP A 110 -5.47 -38.73 18.15
C ASP A 110 -3.98 -38.46 18.45
N ILE A 111 -3.60 -38.12 19.69
CA ILE A 111 -2.19 -37.90 20.06
C ILE A 111 -1.49 -39.27 20.18
N PRO A 112 -0.48 -39.58 19.34
CA PRO A 112 0.28 -40.82 19.48
C PRO A 112 1.02 -40.86 20.82
N GLU A 113 1.02 -42.02 21.48
CA GLU A 113 1.76 -42.24 22.74
C GLU A 113 3.20 -41.73 22.64
N GLY A 114 3.59 -40.87 23.59
CA GLY A 114 4.93 -40.27 23.66
C GLY A 114 5.05 -38.83 23.12
N TYR A 115 4.02 -38.27 22.48
CA TYR A 115 4.04 -36.89 21.95
C TYR A 115 3.41 -35.83 22.88
N GLU A 116 2.92 -36.23 24.06
CA GLU A 116 2.25 -35.38 25.05
C GLU A 116 3.09 -34.16 25.50
N ALA A 117 4.42 -34.31 25.52
CA ALA A 117 5.34 -33.29 26.00
C ALA A 117 5.45 -32.05 25.08
N LEU A 118 5.06 -32.17 23.81
CA LEU A 118 5.13 -31.06 22.84
C LEU A 118 3.99 -30.04 23.00
N PHE A 119 2.97 -30.37 23.80
CA PHE A 119 1.76 -29.57 23.97
C PHE A 119 1.64 -28.90 25.36
N ARG A 120 2.71 -28.91 26.18
CA ARG A 120 2.76 -28.31 27.53
C ARG A 120 3.06 -26.80 27.52
#